data_AF-A0A8T1Z3D8-F1
#
_entry.id   AF-A0A8T1Z3D8-F1
#
_cell.length_a   1.000
_cell.length_b   1.000
_cell.length_c   1.000
_cell.angle_alpha   90.00
_cell.angle_beta   90.00
_cell.angle_gamma   90.00
#
_symmetry.space_group_name_H-M   'P 1'
#
loop_
_entity.id
_entity.type
_entity.pdbx_description
1 polymer ?
#
loop_
_entity_poly.entity_id
_entity_poly.type
_entity_poly.pdbx_seq_one_letter_code
_entity_poly.pdbx_strand_id
1 'polypeptide(L)'
;MDITMGASRVCISWFLASHIKTLWNTVDLTKLQELDVSRSFNFKDEEKPIFFYKHRVDDDEGLTNLLTKIISWFFLDLYEVQGGISLMNLLIEITKLSRMTPKNLFFNFNSYIQENGLKFAAEKMPNIEKLALPIWCYQTEKSLRFAFSQWKNLKTLIIAHEHSYTGIFDFKAVGESCSNLTNLKYLGHMEEYKAREIVPYLQSLKRLSLRCSLVSYEAVYWLIIGLQNLTMLNVSHCKNSYFHPITRSRDDFVITTATQKLEKFIICPQDCRICKDHQCCYSWSYLAEDWRNDEIKELDF
;
A
#
# COMPACT_ATOMS: atom_id res chain seq x y z
N MET A 1 -12.98 -14.15 -11.25
CA MET A 1 -12.53 -15.05 -12.34
C MET A 1 -11.34 -15.84 -11.83
N ASP A 2 -11.45 -17.17 -11.83
CA ASP A 2 -10.53 -18.14 -11.20
C ASP A 2 -9.31 -18.45 -12.10
N ILE A 3 -8.67 -17.40 -12.59
CA ILE A 3 -7.79 -17.47 -13.78
C ILE A 3 -6.55 -18.34 -13.55
N THR A 4 -6.08 -18.47 -12.31
CA THR A 4 -4.80 -19.15 -12.03
C THR A 4 -4.98 -20.60 -11.61
N MET A 5 -6.01 -20.91 -10.80
CA MET A 5 -6.17 -22.25 -10.22
C MET A 5 -7.17 -23.14 -10.97
N GLY A 6 -8.18 -22.57 -11.62
CA GLY A 6 -9.15 -23.35 -12.40
C GLY A 6 -8.57 -23.76 -13.76
N ALA A 7 -8.04 -22.79 -14.50
CA ALA A 7 -7.56 -22.99 -15.87
C ALA A 7 -6.37 -23.96 -15.95
N SER A 8 -5.40 -23.84 -15.04
CA SER A 8 -4.22 -24.72 -15.00
C SER A 8 -4.55 -26.20 -14.72
N ARG A 9 -5.77 -26.50 -14.24
CA ARG A 9 -6.24 -27.85 -13.92
C ARG A 9 -7.15 -28.47 -14.99
N VAL A 10 -7.44 -27.75 -16.08
CA VAL A 10 -8.34 -28.23 -17.16
C VAL A 10 -7.68 -29.33 -18.01
N CYS A 11 -6.49 -29.07 -18.55
CA CYS A 11 -5.73 -30.05 -19.34
C CYS A 11 -4.24 -29.66 -19.41
N ILE A 12 -3.40 -30.54 -19.95
CA ILE A 12 -1.94 -30.32 -20.06
C ILE A 12 -1.62 -29.04 -20.85
N SER A 13 -2.32 -28.78 -21.95
CA SER A 13 -2.09 -27.56 -22.75
C SER A 13 -2.39 -26.29 -21.96
N TRP A 14 -3.46 -26.29 -21.16
CA TRP A 14 -3.82 -25.14 -20.32
C TRP A 14 -2.86 -24.99 -19.13
N PHE A 15 -2.39 -26.10 -18.55
CA PHE A 15 -1.33 -26.09 -17.56
C PHE A 15 -0.03 -25.47 -18.12
N LEU A 16 0.38 -25.84 -19.34
CA LEU A 16 1.57 -25.25 -19.97
C LEU A 16 1.37 -23.76 -20.26
N ALA A 17 0.18 -23.38 -20.75
CA ALA A 17 -0.17 -21.98 -20.99
C ALA A 17 -0.18 -21.14 -19.70
N SER A 18 -0.61 -21.70 -18.57
CA SER A 18 -0.62 -20.98 -17.28
C SER A 18 0.78 -20.67 -16.73
N HIS A 19 1.85 -21.21 -17.33
CA HIS A 19 3.24 -20.91 -16.96
C HIS A 19 3.93 -19.90 -17.91
N ILE A 20 3.19 -19.35 -18.88
CA ILE A 20 3.74 -18.35 -19.81
C ILE A 20 4.17 -17.11 -19.01
N LYS A 21 5.47 -16.77 -19.08
CA LYS A 21 6.08 -15.69 -18.30
C LYS A 21 5.38 -14.34 -18.45
N THR A 22 4.95 -13.99 -19.66
CA THR A 22 4.31 -12.69 -19.92
C THR A 22 3.01 -12.49 -19.16
N LEU A 23 2.31 -13.57 -18.79
CA LEU A 23 1.10 -13.52 -17.96
C LEU A 23 1.38 -13.10 -16.51
N TRP A 24 2.62 -13.29 -16.04
CA TRP A 24 2.98 -13.16 -14.64
C TRP A 24 3.85 -11.95 -14.33
N ASN A 25 4.08 -11.06 -15.30
CA ASN A 25 4.83 -9.83 -15.07
C ASN A 25 4.22 -8.98 -13.94
N THR A 26 2.89 -9.04 -13.79
CA THR A 26 2.15 -8.32 -12.76
C THR A 26 1.28 -9.27 -11.95
N VAL A 27 1.46 -9.25 -10.63
CA VAL A 27 0.57 -9.88 -9.66
C VAL A 27 -0.24 -8.76 -9.01
N ASP A 28 -1.48 -8.60 -9.48
CA ASP A 28 -2.40 -7.57 -9.01
C ASP A 28 -3.47 -8.21 -8.11
N LEU A 29 -3.29 -8.10 -6.79
CA LEU A 29 -4.21 -8.59 -5.77
C LEU A 29 -5.23 -7.51 -5.36
N THR A 30 -5.15 -6.33 -5.95
CA THR A 30 -6.02 -5.20 -5.60
C THR A 30 -7.48 -5.46 -5.98
N LYS A 31 -7.72 -6.31 -6.98
CA LYS A 31 -9.04 -6.68 -7.48
C LYS A 31 -9.68 -7.84 -6.73
N LEU A 32 -9.05 -8.33 -5.66
CA LEU A 32 -9.68 -9.30 -4.76
C LEU A 32 -10.84 -8.60 -4.03
N GLN A 33 -12.01 -9.22 -4.08
CA GLN A 33 -13.23 -8.69 -3.48
C GLN A 33 -13.13 -8.72 -1.95
N GLU A 34 -13.45 -7.60 -1.30
CA GLU A 34 -13.46 -7.42 0.14
C GLU A 34 -14.79 -7.89 0.75
N LEU A 35 -14.75 -8.45 1.96
CA LEU A 35 -15.94 -8.86 2.70
C LEU A 35 -15.98 -8.09 4.02
N ASP A 36 -16.84 -7.07 4.08
CA ASP A 36 -16.98 -6.20 5.24
C ASP A 36 -17.69 -6.92 6.39
N VAL A 37 -16.91 -7.48 7.32
CA VAL A 37 -17.41 -8.07 8.57
C VAL A 37 -17.49 -7.05 9.72
N SER A 38 -17.22 -5.77 9.47
CA SER A 38 -17.22 -4.71 10.49
C SER A 38 -18.61 -4.45 11.11
N ARG A 39 -19.69 -4.88 10.43
CA ARG A 39 -21.07 -4.80 10.92
C ARG A 39 -21.45 -5.92 11.90
N SER A 40 -20.62 -6.96 12.04
CA SER A 40 -20.89 -8.11 12.89
C SER A 40 -20.32 -7.98 14.31
N PHE A 41 -19.71 -6.84 14.65
CA PHE A 41 -19.02 -6.62 15.93
C PHE A 41 -19.36 -5.24 16.52
N ASN A 42 -19.61 -5.19 17.83
CA ASN A 42 -19.60 -3.96 18.63
C ASN A 42 -18.23 -3.82 19.29
N PHE A 43 -17.34 -3.05 18.67
CA PHE A 43 -16.05 -2.70 19.25
C PHE A 43 -16.24 -1.59 20.31
N LYS A 44 -15.44 -1.64 21.39
CA LYS A 44 -15.45 -0.57 22.42
C LYS A 44 -14.71 0.69 21.98
N ASP A 45 -13.87 0.57 20.96
CA ASP A 45 -13.11 1.66 20.34
C ASP A 45 -13.60 1.86 18.89
N GLU A 46 -13.58 3.11 18.42
CA GLU A 46 -14.28 3.57 17.20
C GLU A 46 -13.70 3.08 15.87
N GLU A 47 -12.69 2.21 15.86
CA GLU A 47 -12.01 1.78 14.62
C GLU A 47 -12.09 0.26 14.37
N LYS A 48 -12.52 -0.11 13.16
CA LYS A 48 -12.91 -1.47 12.80
C LYS A 48 -11.95 -2.08 11.76
N PRO A 49 -11.30 -3.22 12.02
CA PRO A 49 -10.50 -3.92 11.02
C PRO A 49 -11.38 -4.66 9.99
N ILE A 50 -10.95 -4.64 8.72
CA ILE A 50 -11.58 -5.32 7.57
C ILE A 50 -10.78 -6.60 7.25
N PHE A 51 -11.46 -7.72 6.97
CA PHE A 51 -10.87 -9.03 6.66
C PHE A 51 -11.29 -9.51 5.24
N PHE A 52 -10.56 -10.45 4.62
CA PHE A 52 -10.83 -10.98 3.25
C PHE A 52 -11.38 -12.40 3.28
N TYR A 53 -12.41 -12.78 2.49
CA TYR A 53 -12.65 -14.13 1.89
C TYR A 53 -13.72 -14.11 0.74
N LYS A 54 -13.89 -15.23 -0.01
CA LYS A 54 -14.36 -15.35 -1.44
C LYS A 54 -15.71 -16.09 -1.66
N HIS A 55 -16.39 -15.74 -2.77
CA HIS A 55 -17.39 -16.46 -3.62
C HIS A 55 -18.86 -16.66 -3.16
N ARG A 56 -19.77 -16.54 -4.14
CA ARG A 56 -21.25 -16.65 -4.05
C ARG A 56 -21.72 -17.90 -3.31
N VAL A 57 -22.58 -17.69 -2.32
CA VAL A 57 -23.56 -18.67 -1.85
C VAL A 57 -24.87 -18.33 -2.54
N ASP A 58 -25.24 -19.13 -3.54
CA ASP A 58 -26.66 -19.40 -3.74
C ASP A 58 -27.08 -20.34 -2.60
N ASP A 59 -28.28 -20.11 -2.10
CA ASP A 59 -29.05 -20.82 -1.07
C ASP A 59 -29.14 -20.19 0.34
N ASP A 60 -30.38 -19.81 0.63
CA ASP A 60 -31.00 -19.42 1.89
C ASP A 60 -30.76 -20.44 3.02
N GLU A 61 -30.36 -19.97 4.20
CA GLU A 61 -31.05 -20.21 5.50
C GLU A 61 -30.22 -19.72 6.71
N GLY A 62 -30.88 -18.96 7.62
CA GLY A 62 -30.67 -19.14 9.07
C GLY A 62 -29.60 -18.31 9.82
N LEU A 63 -29.60 -16.98 9.69
CA LEU A 63 -28.78 -16.05 10.50
C LEU A 63 -29.39 -15.82 11.88
N THR A 64 -28.95 -16.52 12.94
CA THR A 64 -29.02 -15.97 14.33
C THR A 64 -28.20 -16.70 15.39
N ASN A 65 -27.79 -17.95 15.22
CA ASN A 65 -27.08 -18.71 16.28
C ASN A 65 -25.56 -18.92 16.05
N LEU A 66 -25.00 -18.28 15.00
CA LEU A 66 -23.56 -18.33 14.69
C LEU A 66 -22.77 -17.18 15.34
N LEU A 67 -23.46 -16.06 15.64
CA LEU A 67 -22.84 -14.81 16.06
C LEU A 67 -22.20 -14.88 17.46
N THR A 68 -22.75 -15.66 18.38
CA THR A 68 -22.21 -15.76 19.75
C THR A 68 -20.96 -16.65 19.84
N LYS A 69 -20.72 -17.53 18.85
CA LYS A 69 -19.47 -18.33 18.77
C LYS A 69 -18.32 -17.58 18.08
N ILE A 70 -18.63 -16.54 17.31
CA ILE A 70 -17.66 -15.70 16.59
C ILE A 70 -16.96 -14.70 17.54
N ILE A 71 -17.60 -14.35 18.66
CA ILE A 71 -17.17 -13.26 19.55
C ILE A 71 -15.99 -13.64 20.49
N SER A 72 -15.52 -14.89 20.47
CA SER A 72 -14.33 -15.33 21.22
C SER A 72 -13.03 -15.29 20.40
N TRP A 73 -13.01 -14.66 19.21
CA TRP A 73 -11.88 -14.70 18.27
C TRP A 73 -11.08 -13.38 18.24
N PHE A 74 -10.35 -13.12 19.32
CA PHE A 74 -9.10 -12.31 19.29
C PHE A 74 -7.98 -12.98 18.45
N PHE A 75 -8.31 -14.00 17.65
CA PHE A 75 -7.43 -14.95 16.98
C PHE A 75 -8.01 -15.31 15.61
N LEU A 76 -7.59 -14.67 14.53
CA LEU A 76 -8.01 -15.04 13.16
C LEU A 76 -6.80 -15.26 12.24
N ASP A 77 -5.86 -16.03 12.79
CA ASP A 77 -4.87 -16.80 12.05
C ASP A 77 -5.13 -18.32 12.13
N LEU A 78 -6.25 -18.75 12.73
CA LEU A 78 -6.47 -20.15 13.10
C LEU A 78 -7.60 -20.87 12.37
N TYR A 79 -8.35 -20.24 11.46
CA TYR A 79 -9.43 -20.95 10.75
C TYR A 79 -9.46 -20.66 9.24
N GLU A 80 -9.26 -21.73 8.46
CA GLU A 80 -9.82 -21.85 7.11
C GLU A 80 -11.33 -21.68 7.23
N VAL A 81 -11.88 -20.62 6.64
CA VAL A 81 -13.31 -20.61 6.31
C VAL A 81 -13.51 -21.73 5.30
N GLN A 82 -14.52 -22.58 5.49
CA GLN A 82 -14.86 -23.65 4.56
C GLN A 82 -15.07 -23.04 3.15
N GLY A 83 -14.09 -23.21 2.26
CA GLY A 83 -14.10 -22.65 0.89
C GLY A 83 -13.19 -21.42 0.63
N GLY A 84 -12.49 -20.86 1.62
CA GLY A 84 -11.57 -19.72 1.47
C GLY A 84 -10.10 -20.11 1.30
N ILE A 85 -9.30 -19.28 0.59
CA ILE A 85 -7.84 -19.42 0.48
C ILE A 85 -7.20 -18.25 1.25
N SER A 86 -6.31 -18.53 2.20
CA SER A 86 -5.55 -17.49 2.90
C SER A 86 -4.62 -16.72 1.94
N LEU A 87 -4.24 -15.47 2.27
CA LEU A 87 -3.31 -14.71 1.43
C LEU A 87 -1.99 -15.46 1.23
N MET A 88 -1.50 -16.15 2.25
CA MET A 88 -0.31 -17.00 2.15
C MET A 88 -0.51 -18.14 1.15
N ASN A 89 -1.63 -18.88 1.22
CA ASN A 89 -1.93 -19.96 0.27
C ASN A 89 -2.10 -19.42 -1.16
N LEU A 90 -2.68 -18.23 -1.31
CA LEU A 90 -2.78 -17.57 -2.62
C LEU A 90 -1.40 -17.22 -3.18
N LEU A 91 -0.50 -16.67 -2.36
CA LEU A 91 0.88 -16.41 -2.75
C LEU A 91 1.62 -17.71 -3.13
N ILE A 92 1.41 -18.80 -2.39
CA ILE A 92 1.97 -20.12 -2.72
C ILE A 92 1.49 -20.58 -4.10
N GLU A 93 0.20 -20.49 -4.39
CA GLU A 93 -0.35 -20.92 -5.68
C GLU A 93 0.13 -20.04 -6.84
N ILE A 94 0.18 -18.71 -6.63
CA ILE A 94 0.73 -17.78 -7.62
C ILE A 94 2.19 -18.14 -7.92
N THR A 95 3.02 -18.34 -6.90
CA THR A 95 4.46 -18.59 -7.08
C THR A 95 4.76 -19.93 -7.74
N LYS A 96 3.90 -20.95 -7.60
CA LYS A 96 4.01 -22.21 -8.36
C LYS A 96 3.97 -21.96 -9.87
N LEU A 97 3.12 -21.04 -10.31
CA LEU A 97 2.89 -20.75 -11.73
C LEU A 97 3.80 -19.64 -12.25
N SER A 98 3.92 -18.55 -11.49
CA SER A 98 4.70 -17.36 -11.86
C SER A 98 6.20 -17.57 -11.78
N ARG A 99 6.64 -18.45 -10.87
CA ARG A 99 8.04 -18.55 -10.44
C ARG A 99 8.55 -17.15 -10.06
N MET A 100 9.81 -16.86 -10.38
CA MET A 100 10.47 -15.57 -10.13
C MET A 100 10.17 -14.49 -11.20
N THR A 101 9.17 -14.70 -12.06
CA THR A 101 8.85 -13.79 -13.17
C THR A 101 8.28 -12.43 -12.74
N PRO A 102 7.46 -12.32 -11.67
CA PRO A 102 6.81 -11.06 -11.34
C PRO A 102 7.79 -9.89 -11.17
N LYS A 103 7.41 -8.78 -11.80
CA LYS A 103 8.06 -7.47 -11.69
C LYS A 103 7.20 -6.48 -10.91
N ASN A 104 5.90 -6.68 -10.92
CA ASN A 104 4.95 -5.83 -10.22
C ASN A 104 4.16 -6.69 -9.22
N LEU A 105 4.06 -6.23 -7.97
CA LEU A 105 3.26 -6.88 -6.93
C LEU A 105 2.44 -5.82 -6.20
N PHE A 106 1.12 -5.91 -6.34
CA PHE A 106 0.19 -4.96 -5.74
C PHE A 106 -0.74 -5.70 -4.81
N PHE A 107 -0.61 -5.46 -3.51
CA PHE A 107 -1.57 -5.95 -2.52
C PHE A 107 -2.82 -5.08 -2.53
N ASN A 108 -3.99 -5.62 -2.19
CA ASN A 108 -5.16 -4.76 -1.98
C ASN A 108 -4.91 -3.85 -0.76
N PHE A 109 -5.36 -2.60 -0.80
CA PHE A 109 -5.14 -1.59 0.25
C PHE A 109 -5.43 -2.12 1.66
N ASN A 110 -6.55 -2.84 1.82
CA ASN A 110 -7.01 -3.39 3.08
C ASN A 110 -6.38 -4.74 3.42
N SER A 111 -5.43 -5.27 2.63
CA SER A 111 -4.82 -6.60 2.85
C SER A 111 -4.05 -6.70 4.15
N TYR A 112 -4.28 -7.78 4.89
CA TYR A 112 -3.47 -8.14 6.04
C TYR A 112 -2.30 -9.04 5.62
N ILE A 113 -1.07 -8.55 5.74
CA ILE A 113 0.14 -9.33 5.46
C ILE A 113 0.90 -9.54 6.75
N GLN A 114 1.12 -10.81 7.09
CA GLN A 114 1.99 -11.21 8.19
C GLN A 114 3.45 -11.29 7.77
N GLU A 115 4.32 -11.30 8.77
CA GLU A 115 5.77 -11.51 8.62
C GLU A 115 6.13 -12.67 7.70
N ASN A 116 5.53 -13.84 7.89
CA ASN A 116 5.83 -15.00 7.03
C ASN A 116 5.35 -14.81 5.58
N GLY A 117 4.20 -14.16 5.38
CA GLY A 117 3.67 -13.86 4.06
C GLY A 117 4.55 -12.86 3.29
N LEU A 118 5.02 -11.81 3.96
CA LEU A 118 5.92 -10.82 3.36
C LEU A 118 7.27 -11.44 3.01
N LYS A 119 7.87 -12.20 3.93
CA LYS A 119 9.13 -12.91 3.69
C LYS A 119 9.00 -13.89 2.52
N PHE A 120 7.91 -14.66 2.48
CA PHE A 120 7.64 -15.59 1.38
C PHE A 120 7.52 -14.88 0.04
N ALA A 121 6.75 -13.79 -0.04
CA ALA A 121 6.65 -12.98 -1.26
C ALA A 121 8.03 -12.45 -1.70
N ALA A 122 8.82 -11.93 -0.75
CA ALA A 122 10.16 -11.43 -1.01
C ALA A 122 11.11 -12.50 -1.55
N GLU A 123 11.12 -13.69 -0.95
CA GLU A 123 11.97 -14.81 -1.38
C GLU A 123 11.57 -15.37 -2.75
N LYS A 124 10.26 -15.51 -3.01
CA LYS A 124 9.76 -16.17 -4.23
C LYS A 124 9.60 -15.23 -5.41
N MET A 125 9.46 -13.93 -5.16
CA MET A 125 9.38 -12.89 -6.18
C MET A 125 10.47 -11.83 -5.94
N PRO A 126 11.76 -12.16 -6.12
CA PRO A 126 12.84 -11.21 -5.86
C PRO A 126 13.03 -10.16 -6.98
N ASN A 127 12.41 -10.35 -8.14
CA ASN A 127 12.57 -9.47 -9.31
C ASN A 127 11.61 -8.27 -9.34
N ILE A 128 10.96 -7.97 -8.21
CA ILE A 128 10.01 -6.86 -8.13
C ILE A 128 10.71 -5.53 -8.38
N GLU A 129 10.14 -4.78 -9.33
CA GLU A 129 10.50 -3.41 -9.70
C GLU A 129 9.46 -2.40 -9.18
N LYS A 130 8.19 -2.81 -9.03
CA LYS A 130 7.11 -1.97 -8.47
C LYS A 130 6.31 -2.73 -7.42
N LEU A 131 6.27 -2.19 -6.21
CA LEU A 131 5.61 -2.80 -5.05
C LEU A 131 4.57 -1.83 -4.47
N ALA A 132 3.36 -2.32 -4.23
CA ALA A 132 2.36 -1.61 -3.43
C ALA A 132 2.00 -2.45 -2.21
N LEU A 133 2.40 -1.99 -1.03
CA LEU A 133 2.11 -2.65 0.26
C LEU A 133 0.78 -2.14 0.82
N PRO A 134 0.01 -3.00 1.50
CA PRO A 134 -1.25 -2.61 2.11
C PRO A 134 -1.00 -1.87 3.42
N ILE A 135 -2.03 -1.21 3.93
CA ILE A 135 -1.95 -0.49 5.20
C ILE A 135 -1.71 -1.43 6.38
N TRP A 136 -2.26 -2.65 6.34
CA TRP A 136 -2.11 -3.65 7.40
C TRP A 136 -0.90 -4.57 7.17
N CYS A 137 0.26 -3.98 6.92
CA CYS A 137 1.54 -4.67 6.83
C CYS A 137 2.33 -4.50 8.13
N TYR A 138 1.93 -5.24 9.17
CA TYR A 138 2.54 -5.21 10.50
C TYR A 138 3.81 -6.03 10.55
N GLN A 139 4.96 -5.37 10.60
CA GLN A 139 6.23 -6.03 10.40
C GLN A 139 7.23 -5.61 11.46
N THR A 140 7.97 -6.59 11.97
CA THR A 140 9.15 -6.31 12.79
C THR A 140 10.25 -5.70 11.91
N GLU A 141 11.12 -4.88 12.49
CA GLU A 141 12.29 -4.32 11.78
C GLU A 141 13.07 -5.41 11.03
N LYS A 142 13.25 -6.57 11.68
CA LYS A 142 13.95 -7.74 11.11
C LYS A 142 13.25 -8.27 9.86
N SER A 143 11.92 -8.34 9.88
CA SER A 143 11.14 -8.83 8.73
C SER A 143 11.12 -7.87 7.55
N LEU A 144 11.00 -6.56 7.79
CA LEU A 144 11.11 -5.54 6.74
C LEU A 144 12.50 -5.57 6.13
N ARG A 145 13.55 -5.54 6.96
CA ARG A 145 14.95 -5.61 6.52
C ARG A 145 15.21 -6.85 5.68
N PHE A 146 14.71 -8.01 6.11
CA PHE A 146 14.80 -9.23 5.32
C PHE A 146 14.07 -9.08 3.98
N ALA A 147 12.80 -8.68 3.98
CA ALA A 147 11.99 -8.61 2.77
C ALA A 147 12.60 -7.65 1.73
N PHE A 148 12.92 -6.43 2.15
CA PHE A 148 13.52 -5.43 1.25
C PHE A 148 14.92 -5.83 0.77
N SER A 149 15.69 -6.62 1.52
CA SER A 149 16.98 -7.15 1.06
C SER A 149 16.87 -8.09 -0.16
N GLN A 150 15.68 -8.65 -0.41
CA GLN A 150 15.42 -9.51 -1.58
C GLN A 150 15.03 -8.71 -2.82
N TRP A 151 14.40 -7.55 -2.68
CA TRP A 151 13.90 -6.72 -3.78
C TRP A 151 14.92 -5.70 -4.29
N LYS A 152 16.09 -6.18 -4.71
CA LYS A 152 17.21 -5.32 -5.17
C LYS A 152 16.89 -4.50 -6.43
N ASN A 153 15.89 -4.94 -7.20
CA ASN A 153 15.44 -4.28 -8.42
C ASN A 153 14.31 -3.26 -8.19
N LEU A 154 13.90 -3.03 -6.93
CA LEU A 154 12.79 -2.15 -6.60
C LEU A 154 13.09 -0.72 -7.06
N LYS A 155 12.21 -0.18 -7.91
CA LYS A 155 12.27 1.18 -8.46
C LYS A 155 11.15 2.08 -7.94
N THR A 156 10.01 1.47 -7.65
CA THR A 156 8.81 2.17 -7.20
C THR A 156 8.21 1.46 -5.99
N LEU A 157 8.00 2.22 -4.92
CA LEU A 157 7.35 1.76 -3.70
C LEU A 157 6.10 2.62 -3.43
N ILE A 158 4.97 1.97 -3.20
CA ILE A 158 3.74 2.59 -2.71
C ILE A 158 3.44 1.99 -1.34
N ILE A 159 3.34 2.83 -0.32
CA ILE A 159 3.01 2.43 1.04
C ILE A 159 1.89 3.30 1.60
N ALA A 160 0.96 2.65 2.28
CA ALA A 160 0.02 3.27 3.19
C ALA A 160 0.45 2.94 4.62
N HIS A 161 0.50 3.94 5.49
CA HIS A 161 1.01 3.76 6.84
C HIS A 161 0.35 4.75 7.80
N GLU A 162 -0.25 4.22 8.87
CA GLU A 162 -0.86 5.02 9.93
C GLU A 162 -0.21 4.70 11.26
N HIS A 163 0.58 5.64 11.81
CA HIS A 163 1.43 5.36 12.97
C HIS A 163 0.62 4.86 14.18
N SER A 164 -0.58 5.41 14.38
CA SER A 164 -1.47 5.05 15.48
C SER A 164 -1.88 3.57 15.46
N TYR A 165 -1.91 2.95 14.28
CA TYR A 165 -2.45 1.60 14.12
C TYR A 165 -1.47 0.61 13.52
N THR A 166 -0.50 1.02 12.72
CA THR A 166 0.36 0.12 11.92
C THR A 166 1.79 0.01 12.46
N GLY A 167 2.13 0.76 13.52
CA GLY A 167 3.46 0.79 14.11
C GLY A 167 4.41 1.76 13.41
N ILE A 168 5.71 1.45 13.40
CA ILE A 168 6.75 2.26 12.74
C ILE A 168 7.24 1.53 11.49
N PHE A 169 7.18 2.22 10.34
CA PHE A 169 7.78 1.74 9.10
C PHE A 169 9.27 2.10 9.04
N ASP A 170 10.12 1.09 8.86
CA ASP A 170 11.57 1.27 8.82
C ASP A 170 12.07 1.72 7.43
N PHE A 171 12.15 3.03 7.21
CA PHE A 171 12.73 3.61 5.99
C PHE A 171 14.22 3.32 5.81
N LYS A 172 14.96 3.07 6.90
CA LYS A 172 16.38 2.72 6.82
C LYS A 172 16.55 1.37 6.16
N ALA A 173 15.77 0.36 6.55
CA ALA A 173 15.78 -0.96 5.91
C ALA A 173 15.54 -0.87 4.38
N VAL A 174 14.63 0.00 3.96
CA VAL A 174 14.35 0.23 2.53
C VAL A 174 15.55 0.87 1.84
N GLY A 175 16.06 2.00 2.35
CA GLY A 175 17.14 2.74 1.72
C GLY A 175 18.47 1.97 1.65
N GLU A 176 18.79 1.19 2.68
CA GLU A 176 19.99 0.34 2.70
C GLU A 176 19.90 -0.84 1.71
N SER A 177 18.69 -1.30 1.39
CA SER A 177 18.48 -2.50 0.57
C SER A 177 18.16 -2.20 -0.90
N CYS A 178 17.45 -1.09 -1.17
CA CYS A 178 16.83 -0.79 -2.45
C CYS A 178 17.48 0.43 -3.11
N SER A 179 18.76 0.32 -3.51
CA SER A 179 19.50 1.43 -4.13
C SER A 179 18.93 1.93 -5.47
N ASN A 180 18.07 1.14 -6.12
CA ASN A 180 17.38 1.50 -7.37
C ASN A 180 16.05 2.24 -7.13
N LEU A 181 15.64 2.44 -5.87
CA LEU A 181 14.36 3.08 -5.54
C LEU A 181 14.41 4.55 -5.92
N THR A 182 13.59 4.94 -6.90
CA THR A 182 13.54 6.31 -7.43
C THR A 182 12.17 6.95 -7.28
N ASN A 183 11.12 6.17 -7.04
CA ASN A 183 9.76 6.64 -6.91
C ASN A 183 9.14 6.13 -5.61
N LEU A 184 8.58 7.04 -4.81
CA LEU A 184 7.87 6.71 -3.57
C LEU A 184 6.51 7.39 -3.57
N LYS A 185 5.45 6.61 -3.33
CA LYS A 185 4.16 7.13 -2.87
C LYS A 185 3.99 6.77 -1.41
N TYR A 186 3.87 7.78 -0.56
CA TYR A 186 3.59 7.63 0.85
C TYR A 186 2.21 8.18 1.16
N LEU A 187 1.33 7.33 1.67
CA LEU A 187 0.03 7.72 2.19
C LEU A 187 0.03 7.58 3.71
N GLY A 188 -0.13 8.69 4.44
CA GLY A 188 -0.17 8.68 5.90
C GLY A 188 0.19 10.01 6.52
N HIS A 189 0.68 10.00 7.76
CA HIS A 189 1.19 11.21 8.44
C HIS A 189 2.65 11.48 8.06
N MET A 190 2.92 12.60 7.39
CA MET A 190 4.24 13.09 7.04
C MET A 190 4.56 14.36 7.84
N GLU A 191 5.14 14.17 9.02
CA GLU A 191 5.63 15.24 9.89
C GLU A 191 7.14 15.41 9.77
N GLU A 192 7.69 16.48 10.35
CA GLU A 192 9.11 16.81 10.30
C GLU A 192 10.02 15.64 10.71
N TYR A 193 9.71 14.93 11.79
CA TYR A 193 10.56 13.83 12.27
C TYR A 193 10.66 12.71 11.23
N LYS A 194 9.56 12.39 10.54
CA LYS A 194 9.52 11.34 9.51
C LYS A 194 10.24 11.78 8.24
N ALA A 195 10.12 13.04 7.86
CA ALA A 195 10.93 13.63 6.79
C ALA A 195 12.42 13.51 7.10
N ARG A 196 12.82 13.79 8.35
CA ARG A 196 14.21 13.64 8.81
C ARG A 196 14.69 12.19 8.85
N GLU A 197 13.81 11.21 9.04
CA GLU A 197 14.13 9.78 8.89
C GLU A 197 14.31 9.38 7.42
N ILE A 198 13.46 9.89 6.52
CA ILE A 198 13.49 9.55 5.09
C ILE A 198 14.75 10.09 4.41
N VAL A 199 15.10 11.35 4.68
CA VAL A 199 16.15 12.08 3.98
C VAL A 199 17.49 11.33 3.96
N PRO A 200 18.06 10.85 5.08
CA PRO A 200 19.35 10.17 5.06
C PRO A 200 19.42 8.91 4.22
N TYR A 201 18.30 8.17 4.09
CA TYR A 201 18.31 6.83 3.51
C TYR A 201 17.77 6.77 2.07
N LEU A 202 16.93 7.73 1.66
CA LEU A 202 16.23 7.68 0.37
C LEU A 202 16.72 8.74 -0.63
N GLN A 203 18.02 9.04 -0.62
CA GLN A 203 18.64 10.05 -1.48
C GLN A 203 18.50 9.79 -2.99
N SER A 204 18.25 8.54 -3.42
CA SER A 204 18.00 8.18 -4.81
C SER A 204 16.62 8.59 -5.34
N LEU A 205 15.70 9.03 -4.47
CA LEU A 205 14.37 9.44 -4.87
C LEU A 205 14.40 10.60 -5.84
N LYS A 206 13.70 10.42 -6.97
CA LYS A 206 13.43 11.42 -7.99
C LYS A 206 12.00 11.91 -7.92
N ARG A 207 11.07 11.03 -7.55
CA ARG A 207 9.63 11.30 -7.51
C ARG A 207 9.08 10.91 -6.14
N LEU A 208 8.46 11.86 -5.46
CA LEU A 208 7.78 11.63 -4.19
C LEU A 208 6.33 12.11 -4.32
N SER A 209 5.39 11.25 -3.96
CA SER A 209 3.99 11.63 -3.78
C SER A 209 3.58 11.43 -2.34
N LEU A 210 3.03 12.49 -1.77
CA LEU A 210 2.34 12.52 -0.48
C LEU A 210 0.83 12.69 -0.69
N ARG A 211 0.33 12.44 -1.91
CA ARG A 211 -1.07 12.64 -2.27
C ARG A 211 -2.02 12.05 -1.23
N CYS A 212 -3.05 12.82 -0.86
CA CYS A 212 -4.05 12.45 0.16
C CYS A 212 -3.50 12.16 1.57
N SER A 213 -2.31 12.68 1.92
CA SER A 213 -1.69 12.51 3.25
C SER A 213 -1.95 13.69 4.20
N LEU A 214 -1.74 13.47 5.51
CA LEU A 214 -1.56 14.55 6.47
C LEU A 214 -0.09 14.99 6.44
N VAL A 215 0.19 16.23 6.06
CA VAL A 215 1.55 16.69 5.76
C VAL A 215 1.82 18.03 6.41
N SER A 216 2.89 18.16 7.19
CA SER A 216 3.31 19.45 7.74
C SER A 216 4.18 20.23 6.74
N TYR A 217 4.19 21.57 6.86
CA TYR A 217 5.01 22.43 6.00
C TYR A 217 6.51 22.17 6.20
N GLU A 218 6.92 21.95 7.44
CA GLU A 218 8.28 21.60 7.82
C GLU A 218 8.71 20.30 7.16
N ALA A 219 7.84 19.29 7.13
CA ALA A 219 8.13 18.02 6.46
C ALA A 219 8.39 18.21 4.97
N VAL A 220 7.54 18.98 4.28
CA VAL A 220 7.72 19.32 2.85
C VAL A 220 9.05 20.05 2.64
N TYR A 221 9.35 21.05 3.48
CA TYR A 221 10.61 21.79 3.41
C TYR A 221 11.81 20.84 3.53
N TRP A 222 11.85 20.01 4.58
CA TRP A 222 12.93 19.04 4.83
C TRP A 222 13.11 18.03 3.70
N LEU A 223 12.01 17.51 3.15
CA LEU A 223 12.05 16.59 2.01
C LEU A 223 12.63 17.27 0.78
N ILE A 224 12.19 18.50 0.47
CA ILE A 224 12.72 19.26 -0.66
C ILE A 224 14.20 19.51 -0.43
N ILE A 225 14.63 20.17 0.64
CA ILE A 225 16.05 20.54 0.79
C ILE A 225 16.96 19.31 0.96
N GLY A 226 16.46 18.26 1.61
CA GLY A 226 17.24 17.09 2.00
C GLY A 226 17.40 16.04 0.90
N LEU A 227 16.37 15.82 0.06
CA LEU A 227 16.45 14.84 -1.03
C LEU A 227 17.08 15.50 -2.26
N GLN A 228 18.37 15.24 -2.49
CA GLN A 228 19.14 15.96 -3.49
C GLN A 228 18.67 15.68 -4.93
N ASN A 229 18.26 14.44 -5.21
CA ASN A 229 17.82 14.02 -6.55
C ASN A 229 16.32 14.22 -6.82
N LEU A 230 15.59 14.79 -5.86
CA LEU A 230 14.15 14.97 -5.98
C LEU A 230 13.85 16.01 -7.07
N THR A 231 13.13 15.59 -8.10
CA THR A 231 12.73 16.42 -9.25
C THR A 231 11.22 16.64 -9.29
N MET A 232 10.44 15.69 -8.75
CA MET A 232 8.99 15.82 -8.67
C MET A 232 8.48 15.54 -7.26
N LEU A 233 7.69 16.47 -6.74
CA LEU A 233 6.98 16.34 -5.48
C LEU A 233 5.50 16.60 -5.68
N ASN A 234 4.67 15.66 -5.24
CA ASN A 234 3.22 15.75 -5.28
C ASN A 234 2.66 15.85 -3.87
N VAL A 235 1.95 16.94 -3.58
CA VAL A 235 1.22 17.18 -2.32
C VAL A 235 -0.25 17.52 -2.61
N SER A 236 -0.78 17.00 -3.72
CA SER A 236 -2.20 17.13 -4.04
C SER A 236 -3.07 16.46 -2.97
N HIS A 237 -4.20 17.08 -2.65
CA HIS A 237 -5.18 16.58 -1.69
C HIS A 237 -4.65 16.38 -0.27
N CYS A 238 -3.46 16.90 0.06
CA CYS A 238 -2.93 16.87 1.42
C CYS A 238 -3.67 17.85 2.33
N LYS A 239 -3.84 17.47 3.60
CA LYS A 239 -4.21 18.40 4.67
C LYS A 239 -2.98 18.69 5.52
N ASN A 240 -2.84 19.92 5.99
CA ASN A 240 -1.87 20.27 7.01
C ASN A 240 -2.31 19.69 8.37
N SER A 241 -1.37 19.46 9.28
CA SER A 241 -1.60 19.03 10.67
C SER A 241 -2.58 19.93 11.44
N TYR A 242 -2.81 21.16 10.95
CA TYR A 242 -3.80 22.11 11.46
C TYR A 242 -5.11 22.18 10.64
N PHE A 243 -5.49 21.08 9.98
CA PHE A 243 -6.74 20.86 9.23
C PHE A 243 -6.97 21.68 7.96
N HIS A 244 -6.07 22.61 7.60
CA HIS A 244 -6.19 23.37 6.37
C HIS A 244 -5.51 22.67 5.18
N PRO A 245 -6.09 22.71 3.97
CA PRO A 245 -5.38 22.27 2.77
C PRO A 245 -4.05 23.00 2.64
N ILE A 246 -3.01 22.31 2.18
CA ILE A 246 -1.76 22.96 1.77
C ILE A 246 -2.06 23.78 0.51
N THR A 247 -2.50 25.00 0.75
CA THR A 247 -2.72 26.06 -0.24
C THR A 247 -1.65 27.12 0.04
N ARG A 248 -1.20 27.82 -1.01
CA ARG A 248 -0.22 28.92 -0.92
C ARG A 248 -0.59 29.90 0.21
N SER A 249 -0.05 29.66 1.41
CA SER A 249 -0.15 30.56 2.56
C SER A 249 1.16 31.33 2.69
N ARG A 250 1.18 32.35 3.53
CA ARG A 250 2.24 33.37 3.66
C ARG A 250 3.65 32.84 3.99
N ASP A 251 3.78 31.57 4.40
CA ASP A 251 5.05 30.84 4.52
C ASP A 251 5.66 30.45 3.14
N ASP A 252 4.98 30.89 2.08
CA ASP A 252 5.27 30.64 0.67
C ASP A 252 6.70 30.97 0.28
N PHE A 253 7.39 31.96 0.87
CA PHE A 253 8.70 32.35 0.32
C PHE A 253 9.76 31.26 0.42
N VAL A 254 9.86 30.60 1.58
CA VAL A 254 10.88 29.56 1.82
C VAL A 254 10.58 28.31 0.99
N ILE A 255 9.31 27.88 0.95
CA ILE A 255 8.89 26.73 0.14
C ILE A 255 8.94 27.07 -1.35
N THR A 256 8.51 28.27 -1.77
CA THR A 256 8.61 28.74 -3.16
C THR A 256 10.06 28.77 -3.61
N THR A 257 10.99 29.22 -2.76
CA THR A 257 12.41 29.21 -3.10
C THR A 257 12.95 27.78 -3.16
N ALA A 258 12.62 26.94 -2.17
CA ALA A 258 13.06 25.54 -2.13
C ALA A 258 12.52 24.74 -3.33
N THR A 259 11.29 25.00 -3.76
CA THR A 259 10.65 24.30 -4.90
C THR A 259 11.22 24.69 -6.25
N GLN A 260 12.02 25.76 -6.37
CA GLN A 260 12.67 26.16 -7.64
C GLN A 260 13.58 25.07 -8.22
N LYS A 261 14.08 24.15 -7.38
CA LYS A 261 14.89 23.01 -7.85
C LYS A 261 14.06 21.86 -8.43
N LEU A 262 12.75 21.83 -8.16
CA LEU A 262 11.86 20.78 -8.66
C LEU A 262 11.45 21.08 -10.09
N GLU A 263 11.52 20.09 -10.96
CA GLU A 263 10.94 20.15 -12.30
C GLU A 263 9.41 20.25 -12.23
N LYS A 264 8.80 19.57 -11.25
CA LYS A 264 7.35 19.59 -11.05
C LYS A 264 6.98 19.57 -9.56
N PHE A 265 6.30 20.61 -9.12
CA PHE A 265 5.64 20.65 -7.81
C PHE A 265 4.12 20.62 -8.01
N ILE A 266 3.48 19.51 -7.63
CA ILE A 266 2.05 19.27 -7.86
C ILE A 266 1.28 19.61 -6.59
N ILE A 267 0.36 20.57 -6.71
CA ILE A 267 -0.54 21.04 -5.66
C ILE A 267 -1.96 21.08 -6.23
N CYS A 268 -2.98 21.02 -5.35
CA CYS A 268 -4.34 21.21 -5.81
C CYS A 268 -4.63 22.68 -6.20
N PRO A 269 -5.52 22.90 -7.19
CA PRO A 269 -6.07 24.23 -7.43
C PRO A 269 -6.94 24.65 -6.23
N GLN A 270 -7.09 25.97 -6.01
CA GLN A 270 -7.85 26.49 -4.86
C GLN A 270 -9.32 26.04 -4.85
N ASP A 271 -9.90 25.76 -6.01
CA ASP A 271 -11.27 25.34 -6.17
C ASP A 271 -11.46 23.82 -6.24
N CYS A 272 -10.42 23.04 -5.90
CA CYS A 272 -10.46 21.58 -5.89
C CYS A 272 -11.66 21.04 -5.10
N ARG A 273 -12.58 20.37 -5.79
CA ARG A 273 -13.82 19.82 -5.21
C ARG A 273 -13.53 18.79 -4.12
N ILE A 274 -12.53 17.92 -4.36
CA ILE A 274 -12.09 16.91 -3.40
C ILE A 274 -11.63 17.61 -2.12
N CYS A 275 -10.72 18.58 -2.19
CA CYS A 275 -10.21 19.30 -1.01
C CYS A 275 -11.28 20.11 -0.25
N LYS A 276 -12.32 20.59 -0.94
CA LYS A 276 -13.45 21.31 -0.32
C LYS A 276 -14.39 20.37 0.43
N ASP A 277 -14.45 19.11 0.02
CA ASP A 277 -15.20 18.06 0.71
C ASP A 277 -14.36 17.54 1.88
N HIS A 278 -14.43 18.26 3.01
CA HIS A 278 -13.62 18.01 4.20
C HIS A 278 -13.78 16.59 4.77
N GLN A 279 -14.90 15.94 4.46
CA GLN A 279 -15.27 14.60 4.91
C GLN A 279 -14.67 13.50 4.02
N CYS A 280 -14.31 13.81 2.77
CA CYS A 280 -13.93 12.82 1.77
C CYS A 280 -12.43 12.48 1.77
N CYS A 281 -11.53 13.47 1.74
CA CYS A 281 -10.08 13.26 1.46
C CYS A 281 -9.30 12.37 2.43
N TYR A 282 -9.86 12.07 3.60
CA TYR A 282 -9.24 11.22 4.62
C TYR A 282 -10.18 10.14 5.13
N SER A 283 -11.32 9.93 4.45
CA SER A 283 -12.17 8.78 4.76
C SER A 283 -11.46 7.51 4.30
N TRP A 284 -11.53 6.47 5.12
CA TRP A 284 -10.90 5.19 4.83
C TRP A 284 -11.33 4.61 3.48
N SER A 285 -12.62 4.74 3.14
CA SER A 285 -13.18 4.30 1.85
C SER A 285 -12.57 5.05 0.67
N TYR A 286 -12.42 6.37 0.79
CA TYR A 286 -11.79 7.16 -0.26
C TYR A 286 -10.33 6.79 -0.45
N LEU A 287 -9.58 6.63 0.66
CA LEU A 287 -8.19 6.20 0.59
C LEU A 287 -8.06 4.83 -0.08
N ALA A 288 -8.92 3.85 0.28
CA ALA A 288 -8.90 2.52 -0.31
C ALA A 288 -9.23 2.50 -1.82
N GLU A 289 -10.10 3.40 -2.28
CA GLU A 289 -10.45 3.55 -3.70
C GLU A 289 -9.35 4.28 -4.47
N ASP A 290 -8.81 5.35 -3.89
CA ASP A 290 -7.99 6.34 -4.59
C ASP A 290 -6.47 6.10 -4.44
N TRP A 291 -6.05 5.16 -3.60
CA TRP A 291 -4.62 4.84 -3.39
C TRP A 291 -3.91 4.37 -4.67
N ARG A 292 -4.66 3.92 -5.68
CA ARG A 292 -4.15 3.50 -6.99
C ARG A 292 -3.81 4.66 -7.93
N ASN A 293 -4.39 5.83 -7.67
CA ASN A 293 -4.31 6.99 -8.55
C ASN A 293 -3.31 8.02 -8.04
N ASP A 294 -2.59 8.67 -8.95
CA ASP A 294 -1.61 9.71 -8.69
C ASP A 294 -1.46 10.63 -9.93
N GLU A 295 -1.02 11.87 -9.71
CA GLU A 295 -0.66 12.76 -10.82
C GLU A 295 0.74 12.46 -11.40
N ILE A 296 1.50 11.58 -10.73
CA ILE A 296 2.78 11.02 -11.18
C ILE A 296 2.53 9.62 -11.75
N LYS A 297 2.58 9.48 -13.09
CA LYS A 297 2.25 8.23 -13.81
C LYS A 297 3.04 7.00 -13.34
N GLU A 298 4.28 7.16 -12.90
CA GLU A 298 5.09 6.06 -12.39
C GLU A 298 4.53 5.48 -11.08
N LEU A 299 3.67 6.21 -10.38
CA LEU A 299 3.02 5.83 -9.12
C LEU A 299 1.60 5.27 -9.30
N ASP A 300 1.01 5.33 -10.51
CA ASP A 300 -0.31 4.76 -10.84
C ASP A 300 -0.29 3.25 -11.06
N PHE A 301 -1.30 2.49 -10.61
CA PHE A 301 -1.37 1.04 -10.85
C PHE A 301 -2.79 0.44 -10.82
#